data_AF-A0A971Q9U7-F1
#
_entry.id   AF-A0A971Q9U7-F1
#
_cell.length_a   1.000
_cell.length_b   1.000
_cell.length_c   1.000
_cell.angle_alpha   90.00
_cell.angle_beta   90.00
_cell.angle_gamma   90.00
#
_symmetry.space_group_name_H-M   'P 1'
#
loop_
_entity.id
_entity.type
_entity.pdbx_description
1 polymer ?
#
loop_
_entity_poly.entity_id
_entity_poly.type
_entity_poly.pdbx_seq_one_letter_code
_entity_poly.pdbx_strand_id
1 'polypeptide(L)'
;MAKRIALPVLICGLLIGCAQPQRHSLETVSRYDRGRARGVVRTDYLGWDNCYKITNGQAEVVIVPAIGRAASFRFHQGENVFLFYEKHGGRLRDELSQYTNFGGLYTWLAPQVHWSKTEDQQRCRVGMATPFDGLDSEVVAIDHYSVTIARRDSGTYGLTMEKTYTLDPVKPQLTYRVRVFNDNPVPVRWSVWNLIAPRPEGKVVVEAPNGWDDFHFLFRTEDSAQKFRPYVGFVDGLAVMNFDAMDLKERKAFIHPAGRYVAHAMRDVWLLRTFLPPAPGMLFTDNDSQIEIWADTPFFEIETLSPEVLIYPGSEYEWQEVLTLHPTGRTPFPSSPWKLRKVIEEILPKEPFIPEPPAATQPAKPKRKSKGDVAGTI
;
A
#
# COMPACT_ATOMS: atom_id res chain seq x y z
N MET A 1 -29.31 -83.75 4.46
CA MET A 1 -27.90 -83.28 4.39
C MET A 1 -27.87 -81.94 3.68
N ALA A 2 -27.68 -80.84 4.41
CA ALA A 2 -27.04 -79.59 3.98
C ALA A 2 -27.19 -78.59 5.12
N LYS A 3 -26.05 -78.18 5.68
CA LYS A 3 -25.93 -77.36 6.88
C LYS A 3 -26.33 -75.91 6.61
N ARG A 4 -27.12 -75.34 7.53
CA ARG A 4 -27.29 -73.89 7.71
C ARG A 4 -25.93 -73.29 8.07
N ILE A 5 -25.45 -72.34 7.27
CA ILE A 5 -24.32 -71.48 7.62
C ILE A 5 -24.91 -70.11 7.91
N ALA A 6 -24.89 -69.75 9.19
CA ALA A 6 -25.20 -68.41 9.67
C ALA A 6 -24.00 -67.51 9.36
N LEU A 7 -24.24 -66.42 8.65
CA LEU A 7 -23.26 -65.35 8.46
C LEU A 7 -23.46 -64.31 9.59
N PRO A 8 -22.42 -63.94 10.35
CA PRO A 8 -22.56 -62.94 11.40
C PRO A 8 -22.64 -61.54 10.79
N VAL A 9 -23.68 -60.81 11.19
CA VAL A 9 -23.81 -59.36 10.98
C VAL A 9 -22.76 -58.67 11.84
N LEU A 10 -21.69 -58.17 11.22
CA LEU A 10 -20.72 -57.30 11.87
C LEU A 10 -21.32 -55.88 11.95
N ILE A 11 -21.90 -55.54 13.10
CA ILE A 11 -22.28 -54.16 13.42
C ILE A 11 -20.98 -53.44 13.82
N CYS A 12 -20.37 -52.75 12.87
CA CYS A 12 -19.26 -51.83 13.13
C CYS A 12 -19.87 -50.53 13.66
N GLY A 13 -19.89 -50.35 14.98
CA GLY A 13 -20.25 -49.09 15.62
C GLY A 13 -19.20 -48.03 15.32
N LEU A 14 -19.42 -47.19 14.33
CA LEU A 14 -18.72 -45.91 14.21
C LEU A 14 -19.21 -45.00 15.34
N LEU A 15 -18.42 -44.89 16.40
CA LEU A 15 -18.49 -43.76 17.32
C LEU A 15 -18.06 -42.51 16.56
N ILE A 16 -19.04 -41.75 16.06
CA ILE A 16 -18.84 -40.39 15.59
C ILE A 16 -18.58 -39.54 16.84
N GLY A 17 -17.31 -39.41 17.21
CA GLY A 17 -16.87 -38.38 18.13
C GLY A 17 -17.09 -37.01 17.47
N CYS A 18 -18.18 -36.33 17.86
CA CYS A 18 -18.33 -34.90 17.63
C CYS A 18 -17.23 -34.17 18.38
N ALA A 19 -16.07 -33.97 17.73
CA ALA A 19 -15.08 -33.01 18.19
C ALA A 19 -15.68 -31.61 17.99
N GLN A 20 -16.18 -31.02 19.09
CA GLN A 20 -16.53 -29.61 19.13
C GLN A 20 -15.27 -28.80 18.76
N PRO A 21 -15.31 -27.93 17.74
CA PRO A 21 -14.22 -26.98 17.56
C PRO A 21 -14.19 -26.08 18.78
N GLN A 22 -13.08 -26.12 19.51
CA GLN A 22 -12.80 -25.17 20.59
C GLN A 22 -12.96 -23.76 20.03
N ARG A 23 -13.99 -23.06 20.50
CA ARG A 23 -14.10 -21.61 20.36
C ARG A 23 -12.88 -21.01 21.07
N HIS A 24 -11.86 -20.63 20.32
CA HIS A 24 -10.85 -19.71 20.82
C HIS A 24 -11.53 -18.34 20.94
N SER A 25 -12.08 -18.07 22.12
CA SER A 25 -12.47 -16.73 22.53
C SER A 25 -11.22 -15.85 22.56
N LEU A 26 -11.33 -14.65 22.02
CA LEU A 26 -10.29 -13.62 22.05
C LEU A 26 -10.25 -12.88 23.38
N GLU A 27 -10.56 -13.58 24.47
CA GLU A 27 -10.51 -13.05 25.82
C GLU A 27 -9.38 -13.70 26.60
N THR A 28 -8.18 -13.67 26.06
CA THR A 28 -6.97 -13.67 26.89
C THR A 28 -5.83 -13.03 26.08
N VAL A 29 -5.71 -11.70 26.16
CA VAL A 29 -4.41 -11.05 25.94
C VAL A 29 -3.52 -11.55 27.08
N SER A 30 -2.82 -12.63 26.77
CA SER A 30 -1.95 -13.35 27.69
C SER A 30 -0.91 -12.40 28.27
N ARG A 31 -0.66 -12.54 29.58
CA ARG A 31 0.35 -11.82 30.39
C ARG A 31 1.80 -11.94 29.89
N TYR A 32 2.01 -12.56 28.73
CA TYR A 32 3.29 -12.75 28.03
C TYR A 32 3.80 -11.51 27.26
N ASP A 33 3.01 -10.44 27.15
CA ASP A 33 3.36 -9.25 26.36
C ASP A 33 4.21 -8.21 27.11
N ARG A 34 4.81 -8.57 28.26
CA ARG A 34 5.49 -7.64 29.17
C ARG A 34 6.97 -7.37 28.86
N GLY A 35 7.48 -7.75 27.69
CA GLY A 35 8.92 -7.65 27.39
C GLY A 35 9.31 -7.25 25.96
N ARG A 36 8.37 -6.92 25.06
CA ARG A 36 8.70 -6.54 23.68
C ARG A 36 8.59 -5.04 23.49
N ALA A 37 9.62 -4.45 22.90
CA ALA A 37 9.63 -3.03 22.55
C ALA A 37 8.48 -2.74 21.58
N ARG A 38 7.53 -1.93 22.04
CA ARG A 38 6.51 -1.30 21.20
C ARG A 38 7.05 0.05 20.75
N GLY A 39 6.66 0.44 19.55
CA GLY A 39 7.11 1.66 18.90
C GLY A 39 8.22 1.42 17.87
N VAL A 40 8.98 2.46 17.59
CA VAL A 40 10.05 2.47 16.58
C VAL A 40 11.35 1.89 17.13
N VAL A 41 11.95 0.98 16.38
CA VAL A 41 13.29 0.40 16.65
C VAL A 41 14.11 0.40 15.36
N ARG A 42 15.35 0.88 15.44
CA ARG A 42 16.33 0.76 14.34
C ARG A 42 16.78 -0.69 14.19
N THR A 43 16.86 -1.17 12.97
CA THR A 43 17.17 -2.57 12.62
C THR A 43 17.93 -2.63 11.30
N ASP A 44 18.47 -3.80 10.99
CA ASP A 44 18.85 -4.14 9.62
C ASP A 44 17.71 -4.93 8.98
N TYR A 45 17.59 -4.86 7.65
CA TYR A 45 16.58 -5.59 6.90
C TYR A 45 17.15 -6.04 5.56
N LEU A 46 17.23 -7.35 5.35
CA LEU A 46 17.69 -7.97 4.08
C LEU A 46 18.98 -7.35 3.52
N GLY A 47 19.96 -7.06 4.36
CA GLY A 47 21.25 -6.48 3.94
C GLY A 47 21.30 -4.96 3.84
N TRP A 48 20.17 -4.24 3.92
CA TRP A 48 20.20 -2.81 4.20
C TRP A 48 20.33 -2.59 5.70
N ASP A 49 21.27 -1.72 6.08
CA ASP A 49 21.37 -1.21 7.43
C ASP A 49 20.41 -0.02 7.61
N ASN A 50 20.40 0.60 8.79
CA ASN A 50 19.66 1.85 9.03
C ASN A 50 18.16 1.79 8.72
N CYS A 51 17.56 0.61 8.83
CA CYS A 51 16.12 0.43 8.64
C CYS A 51 15.38 0.69 9.94
N TYR A 52 14.07 0.92 9.84
CA TYR A 52 13.23 1.19 11.01
C TYR A 52 12.04 0.25 11.01
N LYS A 53 11.87 -0.48 12.10
CA LYS A 53 10.68 -1.28 12.36
C LYS A 53 9.79 -0.54 13.36
N ILE A 54 8.53 -0.36 13.01
CA ILE A 54 7.49 0.12 13.93
C ILE A 54 6.61 -1.07 14.30
N THR A 55 6.34 -1.30 15.59
CA THR A 55 5.42 -2.37 16.02
C THR A 55 4.55 -1.95 17.19
N ASN A 56 3.29 -2.39 17.20
CA ASN A 56 2.33 -2.18 18.29
C ASN A 56 1.90 -3.51 18.97
N GLY A 57 2.54 -4.61 18.62
CA GLY A 57 2.18 -5.96 19.08
C GLY A 57 1.05 -6.64 18.30
N GLN A 58 0.28 -5.90 17.48
CA GLN A 58 -0.72 -6.45 16.55
C GLN A 58 -0.19 -6.52 15.11
N ALA A 59 0.56 -5.51 14.70
CA ALA A 59 1.18 -5.40 13.40
C ALA A 59 2.60 -4.83 13.50
N GLU A 60 3.34 -4.95 12.40
CA GLU A 60 4.61 -4.29 12.20
C GLU A 60 4.80 -3.80 10.77
N VAL A 61 5.52 -2.71 10.63
CA VAL A 61 5.96 -2.14 9.35
C VAL A 61 7.48 -1.95 9.38
N VAL A 62 8.14 -2.23 8.25
CA VAL A 62 9.58 -1.98 8.08
C VAL A 62 9.81 -0.93 7.00
N ILE A 63 10.40 0.19 7.37
CA ILE A 63 10.84 1.27 6.49
C ILE A 63 12.31 1.09 6.15
N VAL A 64 12.65 1.18 4.86
CA VAL A 64 14.01 1.07 4.33
C VAL A 64 14.36 2.42 3.66
N PRO A 65 14.99 3.36 4.38
CA PRO A 65 15.31 4.68 3.85
C PRO A 65 16.24 4.63 2.63
N ALA A 66 17.17 3.66 2.58
CA ALA A 66 18.11 3.49 1.47
C ALA A 66 17.47 3.32 0.09
N ILE A 67 16.21 2.88 0.03
CA ILE A 67 15.41 2.73 -1.20
C ILE A 67 14.05 3.44 -1.11
N GLY A 68 13.91 4.34 -0.14
CA GLY A 68 12.82 5.31 -0.04
C GLY A 68 11.41 4.72 0.13
N ARG A 69 11.26 3.55 0.76
CA ARG A 69 9.98 2.81 0.80
C ARG A 69 9.76 1.99 2.07
N ALA A 70 8.52 1.54 2.28
CA ALA A 70 8.22 0.48 3.26
C ALA A 70 8.32 -0.89 2.58
N ALA A 71 9.19 -1.76 3.09
CA ALA A 71 9.46 -3.08 2.54
C ALA A 71 8.49 -4.15 3.06
N SER A 72 7.93 -3.94 4.25
CA SER A 72 6.98 -4.89 4.85
C SER A 72 5.88 -4.19 5.64
N PHE A 73 4.67 -4.74 5.56
CA PHE A 73 3.58 -4.49 6.50
C PHE A 73 2.86 -5.82 6.77
N ARG A 74 2.68 -6.18 8.03
CA ARG A 74 2.11 -7.49 8.39
C ARG A 74 1.50 -7.50 9.78
N PHE A 75 0.65 -8.48 10.04
CA PHE A 75 0.34 -8.86 11.41
C PHE A 75 1.60 -9.30 12.15
N HIS A 76 1.60 -9.17 13.47
CA HIS A 76 2.67 -9.72 14.28
C HIS A 76 2.80 -11.22 14.01
N GLN A 77 4.00 -11.66 13.59
CA GLN A 77 4.29 -13.03 13.16
C GLN A 77 3.51 -13.53 11.93
N GLY A 78 2.79 -12.65 11.23
CA GLY A 78 2.12 -12.97 9.97
C GLY A 78 3.05 -12.90 8.77
N GLU A 79 2.50 -13.21 7.59
CA GLU A 79 3.21 -12.99 6.32
C GLU A 79 3.17 -11.52 5.91
N ASN A 80 4.17 -11.08 5.14
CA ASN A 80 4.20 -9.75 4.55
C ASN A 80 3.07 -9.62 3.53
N VAL A 81 2.25 -8.57 3.62
CA VAL A 81 1.22 -8.31 2.61
C VAL A 81 1.80 -7.78 1.30
N PHE A 82 3.00 -7.19 1.36
CA PHE A 82 3.72 -6.76 0.18
C PHE A 82 4.54 -7.90 -0.39
N LEU A 83 4.54 -8.03 -1.72
CA LEU A 83 5.62 -8.67 -2.43
C LEU A 83 6.86 -7.79 -2.30
N PHE A 84 7.97 -8.38 -1.87
CA PHE A 84 9.24 -7.69 -1.74
C PHE A 84 10.37 -8.62 -2.19
N TYR A 85 11.20 -8.16 -3.12
CA TYR A 85 12.18 -9.01 -3.79
C TYR A 85 13.49 -9.09 -3.01
N GLU A 86 13.63 -10.11 -2.17
CA GLU A 86 14.82 -10.31 -1.33
C GLU A 86 16.14 -10.40 -2.13
N LYS A 87 16.09 -10.82 -3.40
CA LYS A 87 17.23 -10.84 -4.32
C LYS A 87 17.89 -9.47 -4.54
N HIS A 88 17.20 -8.39 -4.21
CA HIS A 88 17.72 -7.02 -4.27
C HIS A 88 18.26 -6.52 -2.92
N GLY A 89 18.24 -7.36 -1.90
CA GLY A 89 18.71 -7.06 -0.54
C GLY A 89 20.06 -6.35 -0.48
N GLY A 90 20.13 -5.24 0.25
CA GLY A 90 21.34 -4.44 0.45
C GLY A 90 21.80 -3.63 -0.77
N ARG A 91 21.10 -3.74 -1.91
CA ARG A 91 21.48 -3.05 -3.15
C ARG A 91 20.76 -1.73 -3.30
N LEU A 92 21.45 -0.76 -3.89
CA LEU A 92 20.91 0.54 -4.27
C LEU A 92 20.52 0.54 -5.76
N ARG A 93 19.67 1.48 -6.17
CA ARG A 93 19.14 1.55 -7.55
C ARG A 93 20.23 1.78 -8.59
N ASP A 94 21.29 2.50 -8.26
CA ASP A 94 22.45 2.76 -9.14
C ASP A 94 23.31 1.51 -9.38
N GLU A 95 23.28 0.55 -8.47
CA GLU A 95 23.91 -0.77 -8.64
C GLU A 95 23.04 -1.73 -9.49
N LEU A 96 21.86 -1.29 -9.90
CA LEU A 96 20.79 -2.07 -10.50
C LEU A 96 20.32 -1.42 -11.82
N SER A 97 19.27 -1.98 -12.44
CA SER A 97 18.64 -1.30 -13.59
C SER A 97 17.80 -0.12 -13.09
N GLN A 98 17.69 0.92 -13.92
CA GLN A 98 16.89 2.12 -13.61
C GLN A 98 15.40 1.84 -13.33
N TYR A 99 14.90 0.65 -13.70
CA TYR A 99 13.52 0.19 -13.52
C TYR A 99 13.41 -0.99 -12.54
N THR A 100 14.39 -1.15 -11.66
CA THR A 100 14.32 -2.28 -10.72
C THR A 100 13.18 -2.09 -9.75
N ASN A 101 12.21 -3.00 -9.82
CA ASN A 101 11.14 -3.05 -8.84
C ASN A 101 11.62 -3.81 -7.60
N PHE A 102 11.69 -3.11 -6.46
CA PHE A 102 12.01 -3.73 -5.17
C PHE A 102 10.77 -4.37 -4.51
N GLY A 103 9.57 -3.98 -4.94
CA GLY A 103 8.30 -4.27 -4.27
C GLY A 103 7.97 -3.27 -3.15
N GLY A 104 7.10 -3.67 -2.23
CA GLY A 104 6.74 -2.86 -1.06
C GLY A 104 5.68 -1.79 -1.33
N LEU A 105 5.63 -0.78 -0.46
CA LEU A 105 4.82 0.44 -0.58
C LEU A 105 5.72 1.63 -0.93
N TYR A 106 5.52 2.21 -2.11
CA TYR A 106 6.33 3.29 -2.67
C TYR A 106 5.45 4.34 -3.35
N THR A 107 6.08 5.44 -3.76
CA THR A 107 5.37 6.60 -4.30
C THR A 107 6.13 7.16 -5.49
N TRP A 108 5.39 7.43 -6.56
CA TRP A 108 5.79 8.21 -7.71
C TRP A 108 5.02 9.53 -7.74
N LEU A 109 5.33 10.36 -8.75
CA LEU A 109 4.54 11.54 -9.08
C LEU A 109 3.93 11.38 -10.46
N ALA A 110 2.68 11.78 -10.64
CA ALA A 110 2.00 11.78 -11.93
C ALA A 110 1.72 13.23 -12.39
N PRO A 111 1.54 13.49 -13.70
CA PRO A 111 1.48 12.54 -14.81
C PRO A 111 2.85 12.00 -15.25
N GLN A 112 2.85 10.77 -15.78
CA GLN A 112 4.06 10.09 -16.27
C GLN A 112 4.82 10.89 -17.35
N VAL A 113 4.10 11.69 -18.15
CA VAL A 113 4.66 12.50 -19.23
C VAL A 113 5.69 13.52 -18.74
N HIS A 114 5.61 13.94 -17.47
CA HIS A 114 6.58 14.84 -16.86
C HIS A 114 7.94 14.18 -16.55
N TRP A 115 8.04 12.85 -16.63
CA TRP A 115 9.30 12.16 -16.31
C TRP A 115 10.31 12.25 -17.46
N SER A 116 9.82 12.52 -18.67
CA SER A 116 10.64 12.65 -19.87
C SER A 116 11.16 14.06 -20.05
N LYS A 117 12.40 14.18 -20.49
CA LYS A 117 13.04 15.46 -20.83
C LYS A 117 12.87 15.84 -22.30
N THR A 118 12.46 14.89 -23.15
CA THR A 118 12.25 15.10 -24.60
C THR A 118 11.02 14.35 -25.12
N GLU A 119 10.43 14.83 -26.21
CA GLU A 119 9.34 14.14 -26.92
C GLU A 119 9.77 12.74 -27.40
N ASP A 120 11.04 12.56 -27.77
CA ASP A 120 11.59 11.26 -28.16
C ASP A 120 11.62 10.27 -26.99
N GLN A 121 11.96 10.73 -25.77
CA GLN A 121 11.88 9.90 -24.56
C GLN A 121 10.43 9.54 -24.23
N GLN A 122 9.47 10.45 -24.45
CA GLN A 122 8.05 10.16 -24.27
C GLN A 122 7.56 9.11 -25.29
N ARG A 123 7.94 9.27 -26.57
CA ARG A 123 7.52 8.37 -27.66
C ARG A 123 8.12 6.98 -27.53
N CYS A 124 9.42 6.90 -27.23
CA CYS A 124 10.16 5.63 -27.15
C CYS A 124 10.12 5.00 -25.76
N ARG A 125 9.63 5.71 -24.73
CA ARG A 125 9.61 5.30 -23.32
C ARG A 125 10.99 4.88 -22.77
N VAL A 126 12.06 5.30 -23.43
CA VAL A 126 13.45 5.05 -23.01
C VAL A 126 13.89 6.20 -22.10
N GLY A 127 14.43 5.88 -20.92
CA GLY A 127 15.03 6.86 -20.02
C GLY A 127 14.02 7.65 -19.16
N MET A 128 12.78 7.16 -19.02
CA MET A 128 11.82 7.70 -18.05
C MET A 128 12.18 7.22 -16.64
N ALA A 129 13.05 7.92 -15.91
CA ALA A 129 13.32 7.58 -14.51
C ALA A 129 12.11 7.97 -13.64
N THR A 130 11.60 7.03 -12.85
CA THR A 130 10.53 7.30 -11.88
C THR A 130 11.02 8.32 -10.83
N PRO A 131 10.31 9.44 -10.63
CA PRO A 131 10.67 10.42 -9.61
C PRO A 131 10.70 9.77 -8.22
N PHE A 132 11.75 10.05 -7.44
CA PHE A 132 11.89 9.64 -6.03
C PHE A 132 11.94 8.13 -5.73
N ASP A 133 11.79 7.25 -6.71
CA ASP A 133 11.63 5.82 -6.47
C ASP A 133 12.94 5.04 -6.35
N GLY A 134 13.05 4.15 -5.36
CA GLY A 134 14.25 3.34 -5.16
C GLY A 134 15.50 4.18 -4.88
N LEU A 135 15.30 5.44 -4.48
CA LEU A 135 16.34 6.37 -4.13
C LEU A 135 16.44 6.48 -2.61
N ASP A 136 17.63 6.76 -2.12
CA ASP A 136 17.89 6.97 -0.71
C ASP A 136 17.10 8.17 -0.17
N SER A 137 16.70 8.10 1.08
CA SER A 137 16.00 9.16 1.78
C SER A 137 16.58 9.35 3.17
N GLU A 138 16.65 10.60 3.59
CA GLU A 138 17.05 10.96 4.95
C GLU A 138 15.90 10.69 5.92
N VAL A 139 16.20 10.25 7.13
CA VAL A 139 15.21 10.13 8.21
C VAL A 139 15.12 11.48 8.91
N VAL A 140 14.03 12.21 8.71
CA VAL A 140 13.89 13.59 9.20
C VAL A 140 13.10 13.69 10.50
N ALA A 141 12.30 12.67 10.85
CA ALA A 141 11.60 12.60 12.13
C ALA A 141 11.36 11.15 12.57
N ILE A 142 11.43 10.93 13.88
CA ILE A 142 11.02 9.70 14.55
C ILE A 142 10.20 10.08 15.77
N ASP A 143 9.01 9.51 15.89
CA ASP A 143 8.18 9.53 17.10
C ASP A 143 7.94 8.09 17.57
N HIS A 144 7.20 7.90 18.67
CA HIS A 144 7.01 6.59 19.29
C HIS A 144 6.43 5.56 18.32
N TYR A 145 5.51 5.94 17.43
CA TYR A 145 4.93 5.05 16.40
C TYR A 145 5.04 5.59 14.97
N SER A 146 5.94 6.54 14.73
CA SER A 146 6.04 7.19 13.42
C SER A 146 7.47 7.37 12.95
N VAL A 147 7.70 7.18 11.65
CA VAL A 147 8.97 7.49 10.97
C VAL A 147 8.67 8.31 9.74
N THR A 148 9.35 9.44 9.60
CA THR A 148 9.31 10.27 8.40
C THR A 148 10.65 10.21 7.68
N ILE A 149 10.61 9.85 6.40
CA ILE A 149 11.75 9.93 5.49
C ILE A 149 11.52 11.02 4.45
N ALA A 150 12.58 11.70 4.04
CA ALA A 150 12.52 12.78 3.06
C ALA A 150 13.59 12.60 1.98
N ARG A 151 13.25 13.00 0.76
CA ARG A 151 14.21 13.17 -0.30
C ARG A 151 13.95 14.49 -1.01
N ARG A 152 15.03 15.27 -1.18
CA ARG A 152 15.04 16.48 -1.99
C ARG A 152 15.61 16.18 -3.37
N ASP A 153 14.92 16.62 -4.41
CA ASP A 153 15.43 16.74 -5.76
C ASP A 153 15.63 18.22 -6.10
N SER A 154 16.85 18.72 -5.87
CA SER A 154 17.23 20.09 -6.25
C SER A 154 17.50 20.24 -7.76
N GLY A 155 17.32 19.16 -8.54
CA GLY A 155 17.72 19.08 -9.93
C GLY A 155 16.53 19.09 -10.88
N THR A 156 16.01 17.91 -11.22
CA THR A 156 15.16 17.72 -12.41
C THR A 156 13.76 18.30 -12.22
N TYR A 157 13.21 18.18 -11.02
CA TYR A 157 11.84 18.53 -10.67
C TYR A 157 11.77 19.69 -9.68
N GLY A 158 12.82 19.94 -8.89
CA GLY A 158 12.84 21.02 -7.90
C GLY A 158 11.81 20.78 -6.78
N LEU A 159 11.71 19.54 -6.29
CA LEU A 159 10.72 19.14 -5.29
C LEU A 159 11.39 18.45 -4.11
N THR A 160 10.77 18.56 -2.94
CA THR A 160 11.06 17.70 -1.79
C THR A 160 9.86 16.80 -1.53
N MET A 161 10.08 15.50 -1.38
CA MET A 161 9.05 14.53 -1.02
C MET A 161 9.31 14.00 0.38
N GLU A 162 8.34 14.14 1.27
CA GLU A 162 8.33 13.53 2.60
C GLU A 162 7.30 12.40 2.66
N LYS A 163 7.68 11.29 3.28
CA LYS A 163 6.86 10.10 3.46
C LYS A 163 6.83 9.77 4.94
N THR A 164 5.66 9.89 5.56
CA THR A 164 5.46 9.56 6.97
C THR A 164 4.69 8.25 7.09
N TYR A 165 5.24 7.33 7.87
CA TYR A 165 4.66 6.03 8.18
C TYR A 165 4.29 6.03 9.66
N THR A 166 2.99 6.03 9.97
CA THR A 166 2.50 6.02 11.35
C THR A 166 1.69 4.75 11.61
N LEU A 167 2.15 3.92 12.54
CA LEU A 167 1.39 2.74 12.98
C LEU A 167 0.43 3.15 14.10
N ASP A 168 -0.85 2.77 14.01
CA ASP A 168 -1.80 2.99 15.11
C ASP A 168 -1.26 2.31 16.40
N PRO A 169 -1.36 2.92 17.59
CA PRO A 169 -0.79 2.34 18.82
C PRO A 169 -1.40 1.00 19.26
N VAL A 170 -2.56 0.61 18.71
CA VAL A 170 -3.33 -0.57 19.17
C VAL A 170 -3.87 -1.40 18.01
N LYS A 171 -4.24 -0.79 16.87
CA LYS A 171 -4.85 -1.47 15.72
C LYS A 171 -3.80 -1.88 14.68
N PRO A 172 -4.02 -2.94 13.91
CA PRO A 172 -3.15 -3.31 12.79
C PRO A 172 -3.37 -2.38 11.58
N GLN A 173 -3.10 -1.10 11.78
CA GLN A 173 -3.42 -0.01 10.86
C GLN A 173 -2.20 0.90 10.68
N LEU A 174 -1.84 1.16 9.43
CA LEU A 174 -0.74 2.03 9.03
C LEU A 174 -1.31 3.24 8.28
N THR A 175 -1.11 4.43 8.81
CA THR A 175 -1.33 5.68 8.09
C THR A 175 -0.09 6.01 7.28
N TYR A 176 -0.27 6.13 5.97
CA TYR A 176 0.77 6.54 5.02
C TYR A 176 0.46 7.91 4.48
N ARG A 177 1.32 8.88 4.78
CA ARG A 177 1.16 10.27 4.39
C ARG A 177 2.34 10.72 3.54
N VAL A 178 2.05 11.32 2.41
CA VAL A 178 3.05 11.90 1.50
C VAL A 178 2.83 13.40 1.41
N ARG A 179 3.89 14.18 1.65
CA ARG A 179 3.93 15.61 1.38
C ARG A 179 4.90 15.90 0.25
N VAL A 180 4.50 16.76 -0.67
CA VAL A 180 5.33 17.22 -1.79
C VAL A 180 5.45 18.74 -1.69
N PHE A 181 6.68 19.21 -1.51
CA PHE A 181 7.02 20.62 -1.40
C PHE A 181 7.54 21.12 -2.75
N ASN A 182 7.06 22.29 -3.16
CA ASN A 182 7.56 22.94 -4.37
C ASN A 182 8.71 23.89 -4.02
N ASP A 183 9.93 23.46 -4.32
CA ASP A 183 11.15 24.25 -4.15
C ASP A 183 11.44 25.16 -5.38
N ASN A 184 10.63 25.09 -6.43
CA ASN A 184 10.77 25.93 -7.63
C ASN A 184 10.27 27.36 -7.40
N PRO A 185 10.77 28.34 -8.17
CA PRO A 185 10.26 29.70 -8.17
C PRO A 185 8.93 29.86 -8.93
N VAL A 186 8.41 28.79 -9.55
CA VAL A 186 7.15 28.78 -10.32
C VAL A 186 6.21 27.68 -9.83
N PRO A 187 4.89 27.83 -10.00
CA PRO A 187 3.95 26.76 -9.71
C PRO A 187 4.22 25.52 -10.55
N VAL A 188 4.02 24.35 -9.95
CA VAL A 188 4.15 23.04 -10.61
C VAL A 188 2.86 22.25 -10.44
N ARG A 189 2.59 21.32 -11.34
CA ARG A 189 1.37 20.52 -11.33
C ARG A 189 1.72 19.04 -11.23
N TRP A 190 1.22 18.39 -10.17
CA TRP A 190 1.50 16.99 -9.87
C TRP A 190 0.35 16.32 -9.12
N SER A 191 0.27 15.00 -9.25
CA SER A 191 -0.48 14.10 -8.37
C SER A 191 0.49 13.20 -7.61
N VAL A 192 0.14 12.84 -6.38
CA VAL A 192 0.81 11.78 -5.61
C VAL A 192 0.27 10.44 -6.07
N TRP A 193 1.15 9.52 -6.45
CA TRP A 193 0.80 8.19 -6.95
C TRP A 193 1.43 7.14 -6.05
N ASN A 194 0.61 6.49 -5.23
CA ASN A 194 1.05 5.50 -4.24
C ASN A 194 0.81 4.08 -4.74
N LEU A 195 1.88 3.31 -4.83
CA LEU A 195 1.87 1.97 -5.36
C LEU A 195 2.17 0.97 -4.25
N ILE A 196 1.44 -0.14 -4.27
CA ILE A 196 1.76 -1.34 -3.52
C ILE A 196 2.00 -2.44 -4.52
N ALA A 197 3.12 -3.15 -4.38
CA ALA A 197 3.28 -4.48 -4.95
C ALA A 197 2.75 -5.50 -3.92
N PRO A 198 1.50 -6.00 -4.02
CA PRO A 198 0.99 -6.94 -3.05
C PRO A 198 1.48 -8.36 -3.35
N ARG A 199 1.29 -9.30 -2.41
CA ARG A 199 1.40 -10.72 -2.74
C ARG A 199 0.47 -11.06 -3.93
N PRO A 200 0.93 -11.83 -4.92
CA PRO A 200 0.18 -12.06 -6.16
C PRO A 200 -0.84 -13.19 -6.02
N GLU A 201 -1.76 -13.04 -5.07
CA GLU A 201 -2.76 -14.05 -4.74
C GLU A 201 -4.09 -13.38 -4.37
N GLY A 202 -5.14 -14.18 -4.30
CA GLY A 202 -6.43 -13.78 -3.79
C GLY A 202 -7.22 -12.90 -4.75
N LYS A 203 -7.98 -11.95 -4.19
CA LYS A 203 -8.94 -11.13 -4.96
C LYS A 203 -8.87 -9.66 -4.56
N VAL A 204 -8.88 -8.77 -5.54
CA VAL A 204 -8.97 -7.32 -5.34
C VAL A 204 -10.40 -6.87 -5.58
N VAL A 205 -10.93 -6.04 -4.69
CA VAL A 205 -12.29 -5.51 -4.73
C VAL A 205 -12.22 -3.99 -4.71
N VAL A 206 -12.92 -3.36 -5.66
CA VAL A 206 -13.05 -1.91 -5.80
C VAL A 206 -14.51 -1.54 -6.09
N GLU A 207 -14.89 -0.30 -5.79
CA GLU A 207 -16.18 0.24 -6.20
C GLU A 207 -16.17 0.52 -7.71
N ALA A 208 -17.17 -0.01 -8.40
CA ALA A 208 -17.40 0.15 -9.84
C ALA A 208 -18.93 0.09 -10.10
N PRO A 209 -19.69 1.12 -9.65
CA PRO A 209 -21.15 1.13 -9.72
C PRO A 209 -21.71 0.99 -11.14
N ASN A 210 -20.97 1.44 -12.16
CA ASN A 210 -21.36 1.35 -13.58
C ASN A 210 -20.69 0.16 -14.30
N GLY A 211 -20.02 -0.74 -13.56
CA GLY A 211 -19.41 -1.93 -14.13
C GLY A 211 -18.22 -1.60 -15.03
N TRP A 212 -18.20 -2.14 -16.25
CA TRP A 212 -17.10 -1.88 -17.19
C TRP A 212 -17.02 -0.43 -17.66
N ASP A 213 -18.08 0.37 -17.53
CA ASP A 213 -18.05 1.79 -17.90
C ASP A 213 -17.17 2.61 -16.95
N ASP A 214 -16.87 2.09 -15.75
CA ASP A 214 -15.91 2.68 -14.83
C ASP A 214 -14.46 2.30 -15.16
N PHE A 215 -14.21 1.48 -16.18
CA PHE A 215 -12.87 1.00 -16.53
C PHE A 215 -12.36 1.58 -17.86
N HIS A 216 -11.13 2.07 -17.83
CA HIS A 216 -10.30 2.30 -19.03
C HIS A 216 -9.09 1.36 -19.02
N PHE A 217 -8.46 1.16 -20.18
CA PHE A 217 -7.32 0.24 -20.29
C PHE A 217 -6.19 0.87 -21.07
N LEU A 218 -4.95 0.78 -20.54
CA LEU A 218 -3.79 1.17 -21.32
C LEU A 218 -3.51 0.12 -22.41
N PHE A 219 -2.82 0.56 -23.47
CA PHE A 219 -2.49 -0.18 -24.69
C PHE A 219 -3.56 -0.26 -25.78
N ARG A 220 -4.77 0.31 -25.59
CA ARG A 220 -5.79 0.58 -26.63
C ARG A 220 -5.83 -0.41 -27.81
N THR A 221 -5.66 -1.69 -27.54
CA THR A 221 -6.16 -2.73 -28.42
C THR A 221 -7.54 -3.05 -27.88
N GLU A 222 -8.53 -3.21 -28.76
CA GLU A 222 -9.89 -3.68 -28.39
C GLU A 222 -9.86 -4.99 -27.55
N ASP A 223 -8.70 -5.64 -27.48
CA ASP A 223 -8.37 -6.84 -26.74
C ASP A 223 -8.03 -6.62 -25.25
N SER A 224 -7.68 -5.41 -24.78
CA SER A 224 -7.26 -5.24 -23.36
C SER A 224 -8.41 -5.46 -22.37
N ALA A 225 -9.59 -4.90 -22.64
CA ALA A 225 -10.79 -5.21 -21.86
C ALA A 225 -11.17 -6.69 -21.99
N GLN A 226 -11.04 -7.27 -23.20
CA GLN A 226 -11.32 -8.69 -23.44
C GLN A 226 -10.40 -9.61 -22.65
N LYS A 227 -9.15 -9.22 -22.44
CA LYS A 227 -8.16 -9.93 -21.63
C LYS A 227 -8.43 -9.86 -20.13
N PHE A 228 -8.98 -8.76 -19.62
CA PHE A 228 -9.38 -8.67 -18.22
C PHE A 228 -10.70 -9.40 -17.93
N ARG A 229 -11.63 -9.47 -18.89
CA ARG A 229 -12.96 -10.09 -18.70
C ARG A 229 -12.98 -11.47 -18.03
N PRO A 230 -12.08 -12.42 -18.35
CA PRO A 230 -12.03 -13.72 -17.68
C PRO A 230 -11.74 -13.65 -16.18
N TYR A 231 -11.16 -12.55 -15.71
CA TYR A 231 -10.64 -12.39 -14.35
C TYR A 231 -11.43 -11.37 -13.52
N VAL A 232 -12.33 -10.61 -14.14
CA VAL A 232 -13.10 -9.55 -13.47
C VAL A 232 -14.59 -9.88 -13.50
N GLY A 233 -15.16 -10.06 -12.31
CA GLY A 233 -16.60 -10.19 -12.11
C GLY A 233 -17.17 -8.93 -11.45
N PHE A 234 -18.45 -8.67 -11.69
CA PHE A 234 -19.17 -7.56 -11.06
C PHE A 234 -20.28 -8.09 -10.18
N VAL A 235 -20.37 -7.55 -8.97
CA VAL A 235 -21.39 -7.86 -7.99
C VAL A 235 -21.79 -6.57 -7.32
N ASP A 236 -23.06 -6.19 -7.44
CA ASP A 236 -23.65 -5.15 -6.61
C ASP A 236 -22.78 -3.88 -6.57
N GLY A 237 -22.43 -3.33 -7.74
CA GLY A 237 -21.58 -2.14 -7.86
C GLY A 237 -20.12 -2.30 -7.42
N LEU A 238 -19.64 -3.53 -7.19
CA LEU A 238 -18.25 -3.86 -6.91
C LEU A 238 -17.65 -4.64 -8.06
N ALA A 239 -16.43 -4.27 -8.47
CA ALA A 239 -15.61 -5.11 -9.33
C ALA A 239 -14.72 -6.01 -8.47
N VAL A 240 -14.65 -7.29 -8.83
CA VAL A 240 -13.84 -8.32 -8.17
C VAL A 240 -12.87 -8.89 -9.18
N MET A 241 -11.58 -8.59 -8.98
CA MET A 241 -10.48 -9.05 -9.82
C MET A 241 -9.80 -10.26 -9.17
N ASN A 242 -9.74 -11.39 -9.87
CA ASN A 242 -9.23 -12.64 -9.35
C ASN A 242 -7.74 -12.82 -9.66
N PHE A 243 -6.87 -12.37 -8.76
CA PHE A 243 -5.41 -12.51 -8.91
C PHE A 243 -4.96 -13.97 -8.90
N ASP A 244 -5.67 -14.88 -8.20
CA ASP A 244 -5.36 -16.32 -8.20
C ASP A 244 -5.41 -16.95 -9.60
N ALA A 245 -6.21 -16.40 -10.51
CA ALA A 245 -6.42 -16.95 -11.85
C ALA A 245 -5.80 -16.09 -12.96
N MET A 246 -5.39 -14.86 -12.64
CA MET A 246 -4.97 -13.88 -13.63
C MET A 246 -3.65 -14.30 -14.28
N ASP A 247 -3.63 -14.39 -15.61
CA ASP A 247 -2.45 -14.67 -16.43
C ASP A 247 -2.35 -13.61 -17.53
N LEU A 248 -1.94 -12.41 -17.11
CA LEU A 248 -1.76 -11.24 -17.96
C LEU A 248 -0.30 -10.81 -17.96
N LYS A 249 0.15 -10.29 -19.10
CA LYS A 249 1.47 -9.67 -19.28
C LYS A 249 1.32 -8.24 -19.73
N GLU A 250 1.96 -7.33 -19.00
CA GLU A 250 1.99 -5.88 -19.26
C GLU A 250 0.59 -5.32 -19.58
N ARG A 251 -0.35 -5.46 -18.65
CA ARG A 251 -1.70 -4.89 -18.78
C ARG A 251 -1.99 -3.95 -17.63
N LYS A 252 -2.70 -2.87 -17.95
CA LYS A 252 -3.12 -1.87 -16.96
C LYS A 252 -4.61 -1.60 -17.09
N ALA A 253 -5.31 -1.68 -15.97
CA ALA A 253 -6.68 -1.23 -15.83
C ALA A 253 -6.69 0.09 -15.04
N PHE A 254 -7.40 1.07 -15.57
CA PHE A 254 -7.70 2.34 -14.94
C PHE A 254 -9.13 2.29 -14.47
N ILE A 255 -9.37 2.62 -13.21
CA ILE A 255 -10.70 2.68 -12.65
C ILE A 255 -11.03 4.14 -12.36
N HIS A 256 -12.16 4.59 -12.87
CA HIS A 256 -12.64 5.95 -12.68
C HIS A 256 -12.82 6.28 -11.19
N PRO A 257 -12.77 7.57 -10.81
CA PRO A 257 -12.86 8.00 -9.43
C PRO A 257 -14.29 7.78 -8.92
N ALA A 258 -14.52 6.61 -8.32
CA ALA A 258 -15.77 6.25 -7.67
C ALA A 258 -15.54 5.63 -6.27
N GLY A 259 -14.28 5.41 -5.91
CA GLY A 259 -13.90 4.57 -4.78
C GLY A 259 -13.49 5.36 -3.53
N ARG A 260 -13.89 4.86 -2.36
CA ARG A 260 -13.31 5.27 -1.06
C ARG A 260 -12.29 4.28 -0.52
N TYR A 261 -12.11 3.14 -1.21
CA TYR A 261 -11.19 2.08 -0.80
C TYR A 261 -10.72 1.18 -1.95
N VAL A 262 -9.67 0.42 -1.66
CA VAL A 262 -9.32 -0.83 -2.37
C VAL A 262 -9.14 -1.93 -1.33
N ALA A 263 -9.82 -3.06 -1.50
CA ALA A 263 -9.74 -4.19 -0.59
C ALA A 263 -9.10 -5.40 -1.28
N HIS A 264 -8.00 -5.91 -0.75
CA HIS A 264 -7.30 -7.06 -1.29
C HIS A 264 -7.38 -8.24 -0.32
N ALA A 265 -8.19 -9.23 -0.67
CA ALA A 265 -8.41 -10.46 0.09
C ALA A 265 -7.39 -11.53 -0.28
N MET A 266 -6.33 -11.66 0.51
CA MET A 266 -5.36 -12.75 0.44
C MET A 266 -5.81 -13.94 1.30
N ARG A 267 -5.09 -15.05 1.24
CA ARG A 267 -5.47 -16.31 1.90
C ARG A 267 -5.68 -16.16 3.40
N ASP A 268 -4.84 -15.38 4.07
CA ASP A 268 -4.81 -15.21 5.52
C ASP A 268 -5.20 -13.80 6.00
N VAL A 269 -5.19 -12.80 5.10
CA VAL A 269 -5.43 -11.39 5.44
C VAL A 269 -6.14 -10.62 4.34
N TRP A 270 -7.02 -9.71 4.74
CA TRP A 270 -7.45 -8.58 3.92
C TRP A 270 -6.54 -7.39 4.17
N LEU A 271 -5.96 -6.85 3.10
CA LEU A 271 -5.37 -5.52 3.10
C LEU A 271 -6.42 -4.53 2.60
N LEU A 272 -6.94 -3.71 3.49
CA LEU A 272 -7.88 -2.63 3.17
C LEU A 272 -7.12 -1.31 3.08
N ARG A 273 -7.14 -0.67 1.91
CA ARG A 273 -6.66 0.71 1.71
C ARG A 273 -7.85 1.64 1.68
N THR A 274 -7.84 2.69 2.50
CA THR A 274 -8.83 3.76 2.46
C THR A 274 -8.16 5.10 2.24
N PHE A 275 -8.82 5.98 1.51
CA PHE A 275 -8.32 7.30 1.14
C PHE A 275 -9.49 8.26 0.94
N LEU A 276 -9.20 9.54 0.73
CA LEU A 276 -10.25 10.52 0.51
C LEU A 276 -11.03 10.17 -0.76
N PRO A 277 -12.37 10.09 -0.69
CA PRO A 277 -13.18 9.91 -1.87
C PRO A 277 -13.03 11.13 -2.79
N PRO A 278 -13.12 10.95 -4.11
CA PRO A 278 -13.02 12.04 -5.06
C PRO A 278 -14.20 13.01 -4.87
N ALA A 279 -13.90 14.32 -4.86
CA ALA A 279 -14.91 15.37 -4.83
C ALA A 279 -15.24 15.84 -6.26
N PRO A 280 -16.47 16.34 -6.52
CA PRO A 280 -16.83 16.87 -7.83
C PRO A 280 -15.84 17.92 -8.34
N GLY A 281 -15.39 17.77 -9.58
CA GLY A 281 -14.46 18.70 -10.24
C GLY A 281 -12.97 18.49 -9.93
N MET A 282 -12.62 17.49 -9.11
CA MET A 282 -11.24 17.03 -9.02
C MET A 282 -10.78 16.43 -10.36
N LEU A 283 -9.56 16.74 -10.75
CA LEU A 283 -8.93 16.19 -11.95
C LEU A 283 -8.01 15.06 -11.53
N PHE A 284 -8.08 13.92 -12.20
CA PHE A 284 -7.13 12.83 -12.02
C PHE A 284 -6.26 12.69 -13.27
N THR A 285 -4.97 12.49 -13.05
CA THR A 285 -4.02 12.18 -14.13
C THR A 285 -4.20 10.73 -14.60
N ASP A 286 -3.55 10.38 -15.72
CA ASP A 286 -3.49 9.00 -16.26
C ASP A 286 -4.88 8.38 -16.57
N ASN A 287 -5.55 8.93 -17.60
CA ASN A 287 -6.90 8.54 -18.03
C ASN A 287 -8.00 8.78 -16.99
N ASP A 288 -7.88 9.86 -16.21
CA ASP A 288 -8.86 10.25 -15.20
C ASP A 288 -9.14 9.11 -14.21
N SER A 289 -8.06 8.52 -13.67
CA SER A 289 -8.13 7.35 -12.82
C SER A 289 -7.67 7.65 -11.40
N GLN A 290 -8.43 7.13 -10.43
CA GLN A 290 -8.03 7.17 -9.02
C GLN A 290 -7.36 5.88 -8.57
N ILE A 291 -7.74 4.75 -9.17
CA ILE A 291 -7.23 3.43 -8.83
C ILE A 291 -6.76 2.76 -10.10
N GLU A 292 -5.53 2.23 -10.08
CA GLU A 292 -4.97 1.51 -11.21
C GLU A 292 -4.49 0.14 -10.77
N ILE A 293 -4.60 -0.80 -11.69
CA ILE A 293 -4.15 -2.18 -11.52
C ILE A 293 -3.22 -2.51 -12.65
N TRP A 294 -1.93 -2.63 -12.34
CA TRP A 294 -0.94 -3.22 -13.24
C TRP A 294 -0.87 -4.73 -13.04
N ALA A 295 -0.88 -5.47 -14.14
CA ALA A 295 -0.79 -6.91 -14.19
C ALA A 295 0.31 -7.36 -15.15
N ASP A 296 1.37 -7.93 -14.58
CA ASP A 296 2.47 -8.59 -15.29
C ASP A 296 2.86 -9.88 -14.55
N THR A 297 1.98 -10.87 -14.64
CA THR A 297 1.95 -12.08 -13.83
C THR A 297 3.32 -12.77 -13.75
N PRO A 298 3.79 -13.15 -12.55
CA PRO A 298 3.10 -13.13 -11.26
C PRO A 298 3.28 -11.83 -10.48
N PHE A 299 3.56 -10.71 -11.13
CA PHE A 299 3.67 -9.40 -10.49
C PHE A 299 2.41 -8.57 -10.73
N PHE A 300 1.96 -7.87 -9.69
CA PHE A 300 0.85 -6.94 -9.76
C PHE A 300 1.21 -5.65 -9.03
N GLU A 301 0.61 -4.54 -9.42
CA GLU A 301 0.57 -3.31 -8.62
C GLU A 301 -0.88 -2.94 -8.36
N ILE A 302 -1.16 -2.54 -7.12
CA ILE A 302 -2.38 -1.84 -6.76
C ILE A 302 -1.98 -0.40 -6.48
N GLU A 303 -2.57 0.51 -7.22
CA GLU A 303 -2.10 1.88 -7.31
C GLU A 303 -3.24 2.83 -7.00
N THR A 304 -2.92 3.90 -6.28
CA THR A 304 -3.88 4.94 -5.91
C THR A 304 -3.28 6.29 -6.25
N LEU A 305 -4.08 7.14 -6.88
CA LEU A 305 -3.68 8.47 -7.29
C LEU A 305 -4.48 9.49 -6.51
N SER A 306 -3.77 10.52 -6.04
CA SER A 306 -4.41 11.75 -5.60
C SER A 306 -4.97 12.52 -6.81
N PRO A 307 -5.85 13.50 -6.58
CA PRO A 307 -6.12 14.51 -7.58
C PRO A 307 -4.83 15.21 -8.03
N GLU A 308 -4.83 15.70 -9.26
CA GLU A 308 -3.80 16.57 -9.78
C GLU A 308 -3.99 17.99 -9.22
N VAL A 309 -2.94 18.51 -8.59
CA VAL A 309 -2.99 19.81 -7.94
C VAL A 309 -1.91 20.75 -8.46
N LEU A 310 -2.18 22.05 -8.39
CA LEU A 310 -1.20 23.10 -8.61
C LEU A 310 -0.53 23.45 -7.26
N ILE A 311 0.77 23.20 -7.16
CA ILE A 311 1.58 23.48 -5.96
C ILE A 311 2.37 24.76 -6.20
N TYR A 312 2.06 25.82 -5.46
CA TYR A 312 2.73 27.11 -5.59
C TYR A 312 4.15 27.12 -4.99
N PRO A 313 5.04 28.03 -5.42
CA PRO A 313 6.38 28.17 -4.84
C PRO A 313 6.36 28.27 -3.32
N GLY A 314 7.20 27.47 -2.65
CA GLY A 314 7.29 27.42 -1.19
C GLY A 314 6.06 26.83 -0.49
N SER A 315 5.09 26.33 -1.25
CA SER A 315 3.91 25.62 -0.73
C SER A 315 4.09 24.12 -0.84
N GLU A 316 3.14 23.38 -0.29
CA GLU A 316 3.12 21.93 -0.28
C GLU A 316 1.74 21.37 -0.65
N TYR A 317 1.74 20.11 -1.05
CA TYR A 317 0.55 19.30 -1.16
C TYR A 317 0.69 18.03 -0.32
N GLU A 318 -0.40 17.58 0.29
CA GLU A 318 -0.46 16.38 1.12
C GLU A 318 -1.49 15.39 0.58
N TRP A 319 -1.10 14.13 0.52
CA TRP A 319 -1.98 13.00 0.25
C TRP A 319 -1.80 11.94 1.33
N GLN A 320 -2.92 11.40 1.84
CA GLN A 320 -2.92 10.43 2.92
C GLN A 320 -3.79 9.22 2.59
N GLU A 321 -3.29 8.05 2.96
CA GLU A 321 -3.99 6.77 2.90
C GLU A 321 -3.85 6.02 4.22
N VAL A 322 -4.77 5.10 4.45
CA VAL A 322 -4.74 4.21 5.62
C VAL A 322 -4.82 2.77 5.14
N LEU A 323 -3.85 1.96 5.55
CA LEU A 323 -3.75 0.54 5.27
C LEU A 323 -4.13 -0.23 6.54
N THR A 324 -5.20 -1.02 6.50
CA THR A 324 -5.67 -1.81 7.65
C THR A 324 -5.64 -3.30 7.31
N LEU A 325 -5.16 -4.11 8.25
CA LEU A 325 -5.15 -5.57 8.12
C LEU A 325 -6.35 -6.18 8.85
N HIS A 326 -7.12 -7.03 8.16
CA HIS A 326 -8.18 -7.84 8.78
C HIS A 326 -7.90 -9.33 8.55
N PRO A 327 -7.95 -10.19 9.59
CA PRO A 327 -7.65 -11.60 9.42
C PRO A 327 -8.77 -12.32 8.64
N THR A 328 -8.42 -12.99 7.54
CA THR A 328 -9.39 -13.74 6.70
C THR A 328 -10.09 -14.85 7.48
N GLY A 329 -9.44 -15.44 8.50
CA GLY A 329 -10.07 -16.43 9.37
C GLY A 329 -11.29 -15.93 10.15
N ARG A 330 -11.42 -14.61 10.37
CA ARG A 330 -12.63 -13.99 10.96
C ARG A 330 -13.57 -13.40 9.92
N THR A 331 -13.04 -13.12 8.74
CA THR A 331 -13.73 -12.45 7.65
C THR A 331 -13.42 -13.20 6.34
N PRO A 332 -13.95 -14.42 6.14
CA PRO A 332 -13.61 -15.18 4.95
C PRO A 332 -14.15 -14.50 3.70
N PHE A 333 -13.44 -14.63 2.57
CA PHE A 333 -13.99 -14.19 1.30
C PHE A 333 -15.27 -14.97 0.99
N PRO A 334 -16.43 -14.31 0.87
CA PRO A 334 -17.68 -15.01 0.73
C PRO A 334 -17.83 -15.59 -0.67
N SER A 335 -18.41 -16.78 -0.77
CA SER A 335 -18.80 -17.38 -2.05
C SER A 335 -20.06 -16.75 -2.68
N SER A 336 -20.77 -15.91 -1.92
CA SER A 336 -22.03 -15.29 -2.37
C SER A 336 -21.87 -13.79 -2.56
N PRO A 337 -22.34 -13.25 -3.70
CA PRO A 337 -22.35 -11.82 -4.01
C PRO A 337 -22.87 -10.90 -2.89
N TRP A 338 -24.05 -11.18 -2.33
CA TRP A 338 -24.69 -10.36 -1.29
C TRP A 338 -23.89 -10.30 0.03
N LYS A 339 -23.13 -11.37 0.32
CA LYS A 339 -22.29 -11.41 1.52
C LYS A 339 -21.02 -10.58 1.35
N LEU A 340 -20.55 -10.37 0.11
CA LEU A 340 -19.33 -9.61 -0.15
C LEU A 340 -19.49 -8.15 0.26
N ARG A 341 -20.56 -7.48 -0.19
CA ARG A 341 -20.82 -6.09 0.22
C ARG A 341 -20.88 -5.95 1.74
N LYS A 342 -21.62 -6.84 2.40
CA LYS A 342 -21.73 -6.84 3.87
C LYS A 342 -20.37 -7.00 4.55
N VAL A 343 -19.54 -7.92 4.07
CA VAL A 343 -18.17 -8.13 4.59
C VAL A 343 -17.34 -6.87 4.44
N ILE A 344 -17.38 -6.22 3.27
CA ILE A 344 -16.67 -4.96 3.02
C ILE A 344 -17.16 -3.86 3.97
N GLU A 345 -18.48 -3.69 4.11
CA GLU A 345 -19.09 -2.72 5.04
C GLU A 345 -18.71 -2.97 6.51
N GLU A 346 -18.53 -4.23 6.90
CA GLU A 346 -18.09 -4.60 8.25
C GLU A 346 -16.62 -4.27 8.53
N ILE A 347 -15.74 -4.36 7.52
CA ILE A 347 -14.30 -4.05 7.67
C ILE A 347 -13.97 -2.58 7.40
N LEU A 348 -14.82 -1.87 6.66
CA LEU A 348 -14.64 -0.44 6.41
C LEU A 348 -14.69 0.35 7.72
N PRO A 349 -13.89 1.43 7.85
CA PRO A 349 -14.06 2.40 8.93
C PRO A 349 -15.51 2.91 8.97
N LYS A 350 -16.11 2.93 10.17
CA LYS A 350 -17.48 3.43 10.36
C LYS A 350 -17.59 4.93 10.16
N GLU A 351 -16.52 5.65 10.46
CA GLU A 351 -16.41 7.08 10.22
C GLU A 351 -15.70 7.30 8.88
N PRO A 352 -16.10 8.33 8.11
CA PRO A 352 -15.41 8.66 6.87
C PRO A 352 -13.94 8.92 7.17
N PHE A 353 -13.07 8.50 6.25
CA PHE A 353 -11.66 8.85 6.31
C PHE A 353 -11.52 10.37 6.26
N ILE A 354 -11.02 10.95 7.35
CA ILE A 354 -10.66 12.36 7.45
C ILE A 354 -9.14 12.37 7.65
N PRO A 355 -8.36 12.98 6.74
CA PRO A 355 -6.93 13.15 6.95
C PRO A 355 -6.68 13.85 8.28
N GLU A 356 -5.68 13.39 9.02
CA GLU A 356 -5.32 14.11 10.23
C GLU A 356 -4.80 15.49 9.83
N PRO A 357 -5.17 16.57 10.55
CA PRO A 357 -4.53 17.85 10.31
C PRO A 357 -3.02 17.69 10.51
N PRO A 358 -2.18 18.43 9.75
CA PRO A 358 -0.75 18.34 9.90
C PRO A 358 -0.38 18.54 11.37
N ALA A 359 0.43 17.63 11.92
CA ALA A 359 0.89 17.75 13.29
C ALA A 359 1.52 19.12 13.46
N ALA A 360 1.04 19.89 14.44
CA ALA A 360 1.56 21.24 14.68
C ALA A 360 3.07 21.14 14.84
N THR A 361 3.82 21.60 13.83
CA THR A 361 5.26 21.72 13.93
C THR A 361 5.52 22.68 15.06
N GLN A 362 6.03 22.18 16.18
CA GLN A 362 6.53 23.09 17.22
C GLN A 362 7.61 23.93 16.54
N PRO A 363 7.46 25.27 16.49
CA PRO A 363 8.46 26.11 15.87
C PRO A 363 9.80 25.79 16.52
N ALA A 364 10.80 25.50 15.68
CA ALA A 364 12.16 25.26 16.14
C ALA A 364 12.54 26.39 17.11
N LYS A 365 12.85 26.04 18.36
CA LYS A 365 13.28 27.02 19.35
C LYS A 365 14.42 27.82 18.71
N PRO A 366 14.34 29.17 18.67
CA PRO A 366 15.39 29.97 18.08
C PRO A 366 16.70 29.58 18.74
N LYS A 367 17.69 29.17 17.94
CA LYS A 367 19.04 28.91 18.42
C LYS A 367 19.47 30.13 19.22
N ARG A 368 19.58 29.99 20.55
CA ARG A 368 20.18 31.02 21.40
C ARG A 368 21.55 31.30 20.81
N LYS A 369 21.74 32.48 20.22
CA LYS A 369 23.07 32.98 19.89
C LYS A 369 23.87 32.90 21.19
N SER A 370 24.89 32.06 21.21
CA SER A 370 25.90 32.06 22.27
C SER A 370 26.48 33.46 22.32
N LYS A 371 26.27 34.16 23.44
CA LYS A 371 27.05 35.36 23.76
C LYS A 371 28.48 34.91 24.05
N GLY A 372 29.39 35.30 23.19
CA GLY A 372 30.84 35.23 23.33
C GLY A 372 31.43 35.74 22.01
N ASP A 373 32.34 36.70 21.94
CA ASP A 373 33.08 37.45 22.95
C ASP A 373 33.30 38.86 22.40
N VAL A 374 33.07 39.87 23.23
CA VAL A 374 33.61 41.22 23.00
C VAL A 374 34.88 41.30 23.85
N ALA A 375 36.01 41.04 23.21
CA ALA A 375 37.33 41.52 23.60
C ALA A 375 37.91 42.08 22.29
N GLY A 376 38.19 43.37 22.14
CA GLY A 376 38.92 44.22 23.06
C GLY A 376 40.36 44.29 22.56
N THR A 377 40.64 45.15 21.58
CA THR A 377 41.99 45.68 21.37
C THR A 377 41.90 47.04 20.67
N ILE A 378 42.75 47.93 21.17
CA ILE A 378 42.98 49.33 20.80
C ILE A 378 43.41 49.46 19.35
#